data_AF-A0A8H6BG13-F1
#
_entry.id   AF-A0A8H6BG13-F1
#
_cell.length_a   1.000
_cell.length_b   1.000
_cell.length_c   1.000
_cell.angle_alpha   90.00
_cell.angle_beta   90.00
_cell.angle_gamma   90.00
#
_symmetry.space_group_name_H-M   'P 1'
#
loop_
_entity.id
_entity.type
_entity.pdbx_description
1 polymer ?
#
loop_
_entity_poly.entity_id
_entity_poly.type
_entity_poly.pdbx_seq_one_letter_code
_entity_poly.pdbx_strand_id
1 'polypeptide(L)'
;MSLNFSIPRNIPLDVEQELTRLISDFQDGYLTEKGYIKKRYEILESLKADATDRSTLNGARSDTRSNHRRESIMSVGSSLAYNRSSERLASGEFYDPSLRTTPEIQRVSPSDSRVTGVDPDAYEYYKFQQNAPQPENVARKQLQRPLDPRILEQYVQTETFDNLAMILRKRSTVYSKENAVVTIDQRGKESQSITWEKLYLRAEKVAKQIKNKAALYPGDRVCLIYQNIEVIDFVVAFYGCFLSGTVAVPMSSGLPVRDFCENYDRYTITFMLDV
;
A
#
# COMPACT_ATOMS: atom_id res chain seq x y z
N MET A 1 16.80 -27.54 30.40
CA MET A 1 18.07 -26.82 30.69
C MET A 1 17.69 -25.56 31.44
N SER A 2 18.27 -25.28 32.60
CA SER A 2 17.99 -24.04 33.33
C SER A 2 18.59 -22.84 32.60
N LEU A 3 17.78 -21.84 32.26
CA LEU A 3 18.26 -20.60 31.65
C LEU A 3 19.16 -19.85 32.63
N ASN A 4 20.36 -19.48 32.16
CA ASN A 4 21.33 -18.74 32.97
C ASN A 4 21.21 -17.24 32.65
N PHE A 5 20.82 -16.45 33.65
CA PHE A 5 20.72 -14.99 33.59
C PHE A 5 21.90 -14.29 34.26
N SER A 6 22.89 -15.04 34.76
CA SER A 6 24.01 -14.46 35.49
C SER A 6 25.02 -13.83 34.53
N ILE A 7 25.36 -12.57 34.73
CA ILE A 7 26.38 -11.88 33.94
C ILE A 7 27.77 -12.16 34.57
N PRO A 8 28.78 -12.64 33.81
CA PRO A 8 30.13 -12.83 34.32
C PRO A 8 30.76 -11.50 34.77
N ARG A 9 31.51 -11.52 35.89
CA ARG A 9 32.28 -10.34 36.35
C ARG A 9 33.60 -10.24 35.57
N ASN A 10 34.09 -9.03 35.30
CA ASN A 10 35.28 -8.71 34.47
C ASN A 10 35.09 -8.86 32.95
N ILE A 11 33.98 -8.36 32.40
CA ILE A 11 33.76 -8.22 30.96
C ILE A 11 33.78 -6.74 30.54
N PRO A 12 34.07 -6.40 29.26
CA PRO A 12 33.98 -5.03 28.77
C PRO A 12 32.57 -4.46 28.97
N LEU A 13 32.50 -3.15 29.27
CA LEU A 13 31.24 -2.44 29.56
C LEU A 13 30.22 -2.57 28.43
N ASP A 14 30.68 -2.57 27.17
CA ASP A 14 29.82 -2.69 25.99
C ASP A 14 29.12 -4.06 25.93
N VAL A 15 29.86 -5.13 26.26
CA VAL A 15 29.35 -6.51 26.29
C VAL A 15 28.39 -6.72 27.46
N GLU A 16 28.67 -6.09 28.60
CA GLU A 16 27.78 -6.10 29.77
C GLU A 16 26.43 -5.44 29.45
N GLN A 17 26.45 -4.29 28.78
CA GLN A 17 25.23 -3.60 28.34
C GLN A 17 24.44 -4.45 27.34
N GLU A 18 25.12 -5.11 26.41
CA GLU A 18 24.48 -5.97 25.42
C GLU A 18 23.81 -7.21 26.04
N LEU A 19 24.50 -7.87 26.99
CA LEU A 19 23.92 -8.98 27.76
C LEU A 19 22.73 -8.54 28.62
N THR A 20 22.79 -7.34 29.20
CA THR A 20 21.71 -6.79 30.02
C THR A 20 20.47 -6.52 29.17
N ARG A 21 20.65 -5.90 28.00
CA ARG A 21 19.56 -5.67 27.04
C ARG A 21 18.94 -6.99 26.57
N LEU A 22 19.77 -7.99 26.26
CA LEU A 22 19.29 -9.30 25.83
C LEU A 22 18.45 -10.01 26.91
N ILE A 23 18.79 -9.82 28.20
CA ILE A 23 17.98 -10.34 29.31
C ILE A 23 16.63 -9.61 29.39
N SER A 24 16.60 -8.28 29.22
CA SER A 24 15.34 -7.51 29.16
C SER A 24 14.46 -7.98 28.00
N ASP A 25 15.00 -8.05 26.79
CA ASP A 25 14.26 -8.47 25.59
C ASP A 25 13.61 -9.87 25.76
N PHE A 26 14.27 -10.77 26.50
CA PHE A 26 13.72 -12.08 26.83
C PHE A 26 12.63 -12.01 27.91
N GLN A 27 12.83 -11.23 28.98
CA GLN A 27 11.84 -11.03 30.04
C GLN A 27 10.57 -10.34 29.53
N ASP A 28 10.73 -9.42 28.58
CA ASP A 28 9.65 -8.68 27.93
C ASP A 28 8.92 -9.51 26.84
N GLY A 29 9.37 -10.74 26.57
CA GLY A 29 8.73 -11.66 25.64
C GLY A 29 9.02 -11.39 24.16
N TYR A 30 9.91 -10.47 23.83
CA TYR A 30 10.35 -10.19 22.46
C TYR A 30 11.27 -11.27 21.88
N LEU A 31 11.74 -12.20 22.71
CA LEU A 31 12.68 -13.25 22.29
C LEU A 31 12.27 -14.63 22.82
N THR A 32 12.34 -15.65 21.94
CA THR A 32 12.11 -17.05 22.33
C THR A 32 13.28 -17.62 23.12
N GLU A 33 13.06 -18.67 23.91
CA GLU A 33 14.11 -19.35 24.69
C GLU A 33 15.30 -19.78 23.83
N LYS A 34 15.04 -20.36 22.66
CA LYS A 34 16.09 -20.74 21.70
C LYS A 34 16.84 -19.53 21.14
N GLY A 35 16.14 -18.41 20.92
CA GLY A 35 16.73 -17.15 20.46
C GLY A 35 17.67 -16.52 21.50
N TYR A 36 17.27 -16.52 22.77
CA TYR A 36 18.08 -16.04 23.88
C TYR A 36 19.38 -16.84 24.01
N ILE A 37 19.28 -18.17 24.00
CA ILE A 37 20.45 -19.05 24.11
C ILE A 37 21.44 -18.79 22.97
N LYS A 38 20.96 -18.69 21.72
CA LYS A 38 21.80 -18.45 20.55
C LYS A 38 22.51 -17.09 20.62
N LYS A 39 21.77 -16.00 20.83
CA LYS A 39 22.35 -14.64 20.91
C LYS A 39 23.33 -14.51 22.07
N ARG A 40 23.02 -15.07 23.23
CA ARG A 40 23.90 -15.05 24.39
C ARG A 40 25.21 -15.79 24.13
N TYR A 41 25.17 -16.90 23.40
CA TYR A 41 26.37 -17.62 22.99
C TYR A 41 27.23 -16.79 22.04
N GLU A 42 26.62 -16.15 21.04
CA GLU A 42 27.32 -15.29 20.07
C GLU A 42 28.08 -14.13 20.74
N ILE A 43 27.44 -13.44 21.70
CA ILE A 43 28.05 -12.34 22.47
C ILE A 43 29.22 -12.81 23.34
N LEU A 44 29.13 -14.00 23.93
CA LEU A 44 30.22 -14.56 24.74
C LEU A 44 31.36 -15.11 23.88
N GLU A 45 31.07 -15.54 22.66
CA GLU A 45 32.08 -16.04 21.72
C GLU A 45 32.88 -14.89 21.09
N SER A 46 32.25 -13.76 20.77
CA SER A 46 32.96 -12.55 20.32
C SER A 46 33.96 -12.05 21.36
N LEU A 47 33.62 -12.15 22.66
CA LEU A 47 34.54 -11.83 23.75
C LEU A 47 35.78 -12.74 23.78
N LYS A 48 35.62 -14.04 23.52
CA LYS A 48 36.76 -14.96 23.47
C LYS A 48 37.66 -14.68 22.28
N ALA A 49 37.08 -14.36 21.12
CA ALA A 49 37.81 -14.02 19.91
C ALA A 49 38.74 -12.80 20.14
N ASP A 50 38.22 -11.75 20.79
CA ASP A 50 38.99 -10.55 21.14
C ASP A 50 40.09 -10.80 22.19
N ALA A 51 39.90 -11.78 23.08
CA ALA A 51 40.91 -12.17 24.06
C ALA A 51 42.09 -12.93 23.42
N THR A 52 41.82 -13.74 22.38
CA THR A 52 42.87 -14.45 21.62
C THR A 52 43.75 -13.51 20.80
N ASP A 53 43.19 -12.45 20.22
CA ASP A 53 43.92 -11.55 19.32
C ASP A 53 44.93 -10.64 20.05
N ARG A 54 44.75 -10.41 21.36
CA ARG A 54 45.73 -9.71 22.20
C ARG A 54 46.95 -10.55 22.61
N SER A 55 46.92 -11.87 22.39
CA SER A 55 48.02 -12.77 22.76
C SER A 55 49.00 -13.08 21.62
N THR A 56 48.67 -12.70 20.38
CA THR A 56 49.46 -13.03 19.17
C THR A 56 50.12 -11.83 18.47
N LEU A 57 50.05 -10.63 19.03
CA LEU A 57 50.76 -9.45 18.53
C LEU A 57 52.22 -9.41 19.01
N ASN A 58 53.02 -10.38 18.55
CA ASN A 58 54.48 -10.30 18.46
C ASN A 58 54.94 -11.28 17.36
N GLY A 59 54.79 -10.91 16.08
CA GLY A 59 55.22 -11.78 14.99
C GLY A 59 54.81 -11.36 13.59
N ALA A 60 55.59 -10.45 13.01
CA ALA A 60 56.02 -10.40 11.60
C ALA A 60 55.04 -10.72 10.43
N ARG A 61 54.88 -9.67 9.60
CA ARG A 61 55.15 -9.57 8.14
C ARG A 61 54.43 -10.46 7.09
N SER A 62 53.90 -9.70 6.11
CA SER A 62 53.93 -9.84 4.64
C SER A 62 53.03 -10.84 3.88
N ASP A 63 52.19 -10.23 3.03
CA ASP A 63 51.98 -10.48 1.59
C ASP A 63 50.75 -11.26 1.05
N THR A 64 49.83 -10.46 0.47
CA THR A 64 49.25 -10.50 -0.89
C THR A 64 47.90 -11.21 -1.22
N ARG A 65 47.06 -10.39 -1.90
CA ARG A 65 45.97 -10.66 -2.88
C ARG A 65 44.65 -11.27 -2.34
N SER A 66 43.44 -10.90 -2.78
CA SER A 66 42.96 -10.02 -3.87
C SER A 66 41.43 -9.81 -3.76
N ASN A 67 40.96 -8.70 -4.36
CA ASN A 67 39.69 -8.49 -5.09
C ASN A 67 38.39 -8.00 -4.40
N HIS A 68 37.95 -6.84 -4.91
CA HIS A 68 36.59 -6.46 -5.31
C HIS A 68 35.52 -6.18 -4.24
N ARG A 69 35.25 -4.89 -3.97
CA ARG A 69 34.28 -4.02 -4.70
C ARG A 69 33.40 -3.16 -3.76
N ARG A 70 33.56 -1.84 -3.95
CA ARG A 70 32.62 -0.71 -3.86
C ARG A 70 32.16 -0.18 -2.49
N GLU A 71 32.69 1.02 -2.27
CA GLU A 71 32.38 2.07 -1.31
C GLU A 71 31.00 2.71 -1.55
N SER A 72 30.45 3.31 -0.50
CA SER A 72 29.61 4.51 -0.63
C SER A 72 29.89 5.45 0.55
N ILE A 73 30.39 6.65 0.21
CA ILE A 73 30.73 7.75 1.12
C ILE A 73 29.74 8.89 0.87
N MET A 74 29.08 9.30 1.97
CA MET A 74 28.63 10.63 2.40
C MET A 74 28.09 11.68 1.39
N SER A 75 26.85 12.11 1.69
CA SER A 75 26.45 13.48 2.05
C SER A 75 27.20 14.67 1.43
N VAL A 76 26.46 15.45 0.64
CA VAL A 76 26.63 16.91 0.57
C VAL A 76 25.26 17.56 0.40
N GLY A 77 24.92 18.47 1.30
CA GLY A 77 23.75 19.32 1.22
C GLY A 77 23.93 20.44 0.21
N SER A 78 22.80 20.93 -0.31
CA SER A 78 22.67 22.32 -0.74
C SER A 78 21.25 22.78 -0.44
N SER A 79 21.20 23.84 0.36
CA SER A 79 20.02 24.62 0.72
C SER A 79 19.60 25.51 -0.45
N LEU A 80 18.31 25.50 -0.80
CA LEU A 80 17.63 26.72 -1.24
C LEU A 80 16.35 26.88 -0.42
N ALA A 81 16.34 27.93 0.39
CA ALA A 81 15.16 28.48 1.02
C ALA A 81 14.32 29.21 -0.04
N TYR A 82 13.01 28.99 -0.05
CA TYR A 82 12.06 29.98 -0.55
C TYR A 82 10.91 30.11 0.45
N ASN A 83 10.62 31.36 0.78
CA ASN A 83 9.67 31.78 1.81
C ASN A 83 8.22 31.77 1.31
N ARG A 84 7.33 31.21 2.13
CA ARG A 84 6.08 31.78 2.70
C ARG A 84 5.15 32.65 1.82
N SER A 85 3.94 32.13 1.57
CA SER A 85 2.63 32.76 1.86
C SER A 85 1.51 31.82 1.35
N SER A 86 0.84 31.06 2.22
CA SER A 86 -0.49 31.36 2.77
C SER A 86 -1.57 31.64 1.72
N GLU A 87 -2.32 30.60 1.32
CA GLU A 87 -3.75 30.72 1.02
C GLU A 87 -4.48 29.48 1.55
N ARG A 88 -5.43 29.72 2.46
CA ARG A 88 -6.46 28.79 2.90
C ARG A 88 -7.44 28.56 1.75
N LEU A 89 -7.92 27.34 1.59
CA LEU A 89 -9.28 26.98 1.12
C LEU A 89 -9.43 25.47 1.38
N ALA A 90 -10.00 25.10 2.52
CA ALA A 90 -11.42 24.78 2.69
C ALA A 90 -11.70 23.30 2.36
N SER A 91 -11.97 22.56 3.43
CA SER A 91 -12.46 21.19 3.55
C SER A 91 -13.33 20.68 2.39
N GLY A 92 -12.86 19.64 1.72
CA GLY A 92 -13.70 18.71 0.96
C GLY A 92 -13.89 17.44 1.79
N GLU A 93 -15.05 17.30 2.40
CA GLU A 93 -15.45 16.10 3.14
C GLU A 93 -15.59 14.90 2.19
N PHE A 94 -15.08 13.76 2.66
CA PHE A 94 -15.11 12.46 2.01
C PHE A 94 -16.55 11.94 1.87
N TYR A 95 -16.88 11.36 0.71
CA TYR A 95 -18.15 10.69 0.43
C TYR A 95 -18.15 9.26 0.99
N ASP A 96 -18.99 8.98 1.98
CA ASP A 96 -19.18 7.65 2.60
C ASP A 96 -20.40 6.92 1.99
N PRO A 97 -20.24 5.77 1.32
CA PRO A 97 -21.34 5.04 0.68
C PRO A 97 -22.21 4.21 1.65
N SER A 98 -21.91 4.16 2.95
CA SER A 98 -22.51 3.20 3.89
C SER A 98 -23.86 3.62 4.50
N LEU A 99 -24.36 4.84 4.22
CA LEU A 99 -25.63 5.35 4.77
C LEU A 99 -26.80 5.36 3.76
N ARG A 100 -26.94 4.31 2.94
CA ARG A 100 -28.19 4.10 2.17
C ARG A 100 -29.19 3.26 2.96
N THR A 101 -30.12 3.93 3.64
CA THR A 101 -31.50 3.43 3.72
C THR A 101 -32.17 3.83 2.41
N THR A 102 -32.45 2.87 1.54
CA THR A 102 -33.21 3.12 0.31
C THR A 102 -34.60 3.65 0.67
N PRO A 103 -35.01 4.86 0.22
CA PRO A 103 -36.42 5.17 0.15
C PRO A 103 -36.97 4.48 -1.09
N GLU A 104 -37.86 3.52 -0.88
CA GLU A 104 -38.86 3.17 -1.88
C GLU A 104 -39.45 4.47 -2.43
N ILE A 105 -39.45 4.63 -3.76
CA ILE A 105 -40.19 5.74 -4.41
C ILE A 105 -41.67 5.40 -4.27
N GLN A 106 -42.23 5.73 -3.11
CA GLN A 106 -43.66 5.73 -2.92
C GLN A 106 -44.20 7.01 -3.55
N ARG A 107 -45.01 6.86 -4.60
CA ARG A 107 -45.73 7.99 -5.20
C ARG A 107 -46.63 8.60 -4.13
N VAL A 108 -46.22 9.73 -3.56
CA VAL A 108 -47.02 10.47 -2.60
C VAL A 108 -48.06 11.28 -3.37
N SER A 109 -49.33 10.93 -3.16
CA SER A 109 -50.48 11.69 -3.64
C SER A 109 -50.57 13.05 -2.94
N PRO A 110 -51.19 14.09 -3.55
CA PRO A 110 -51.02 15.50 -3.14
C PRO A 110 -51.65 15.90 -1.80
N SER A 111 -52.14 14.97 -0.98
CA SER A 111 -52.98 15.27 0.19
C SER A 111 -52.34 14.97 1.54
N ASP A 112 -51.06 14.56 1.61
CA ASP A 112 -50.40 14.31 2.91
C ASP A 112 -49.61 15.52 3.41
N SER A 113 -50.21 16.25 4.34
CA SER A 113 -49.71 17.51 4.90
C SER A 113 -48.73 17.33 6.07
N ARG A 114 -47.81 16.34 6.00
CA ARG A 114 -46.85 16.08 7.08
C ARG A 114 -45.45 15.73 6.57
N VAL A 115 -44.84 16.66 5.84
CA VAL A 115 -43.38 16.67 5.63
C VAL A 115 -42.84 18.00 6.15
N THR A 116 -42.54 18.03 7.44
CA THR A 116 -41.76 19.12 8.06
C THR A 116 -40.29 18.82 7.83
N GLY A 117 -39.66 19.50 6.87
CA GLY A 117 -38.22 19.37 6.64
C GLY A 117 -37.70 19.88 5.30
N VAL A 118 -38.49 20.61 4.51
CA VAL A 118 -37.98 21.30 3.32
C VAL A 118 -37.61 22.72 3.73
N ASP A 119 -36.33 23.05 3.62
CA ASP A 119 -35.80 24.40 3.86
C ASP A 119 -36.66 25.42 3.09
N PRO A 120 -37.27 26.44 3.74
CA PRO A 120 -38.19 27.38 3.08
C PRO A 120 -37.57 28.06 1.85
N ASP A 121 -36.26 28.30 1.89
CA ASP A 121 -35.50 28.91 0.80
C ASP A 121 -35.39 27.99 -0.43
N ALA A 122 -35.39 26.67 -0.23
CA ALA A 122 -35.38 25.71 -1.34
C ALA A 122 -36.69 25.79 -2.13
N TYR A 123 -37.84 25.89 -1.44
CA TYR A 123 -39.15 25.97 -2.09
C TYR A 123 -39.33 27.28 -2.88
N GLU A 124 -38.88 28.40 -2.32
CA GLU A 124 -38.81 29.70 -2.99
C GLU A 124 -37.89 29.67 -4.21
N TYR A 125 -36.69 29.08 -4.09
CA TYR A 125 -35.72 28.95 -5.18
C TYR A 125 -36.27 28.14 -6.37
N TYR A 126 -36.97 27.02 -6.12
CA TYR A 126 -37.61 26.23 -7.18
C TYR A 126 -38.80 26.95 -7.84
N LYS A 127 -39.60 27.70 -7.06
CA LYS A 127 -40.68 28.54 -7.60
C LYS A 127 -40.16 29.66 -8.49
N PHE A 128 -39.02 30.26 -8.12
CA PHE A 128 -38.41 31.35 -8.89
C PHE A 128 -37.84 30.85 -10.21
N GLN A 129 -37.24 29.65 -10.25
CA GLN A 129 -36.77 29.04 -11.51
C GLN A 129 -37.91 28.65 -12.47
N GLN A 130 -39.05 28.18 -11.95
CA GLN A 130 -40.19 27.83 -12.79
C GLN A 130 -40.89 29.04 -13.41
N ASN A 131 -40.81 30.21 -12.77
CA ASN A 131 -41.50 31.44 -13.19
C ASN A 131 -40.54 32.52 -13.75
N ALA A 132 -39.25 32.22 -13.92
CA ALA A 132 -38.30 33.17 -14.49
C ALA A 132 -38.68 33.50 -15.95
N PRO A 133 -38.78 34.80 -16.32
CA PRO A 133 -39.03 35.20 -17.70
C PRO A 133 -37.96 34.60 -18.61
N GLN A 134 -38.39 33.79 -19.57
CA GLN A 134 -37.49 33.21 -20.56
C GLN A 134 -36.93 34.34 -21.43
N PRO A 135 -35.61 34.57 -21.48
CA PRO A 135 -35.06 35.55 -22.40
C PRO A 135 -35.33 35.07 -23.82
N GLU A 136 -36.13 35.86 -24.55
CA GLU A 136 -36.38 35.63 -25.96
C GLU A 136 -35.06 35.71 -26.73
N ASN A 137 -34.79 34.69 -27.55
CA ASN A 137 -33.73 34.67 -28.57
C ASN A 137 -32.27 34.80 -28.11
N VAL A 138 -31.85 34.02 -27.11
CA VAL A 138 -30.44 33.59 -27.05
C VAL A 138 -30.42 32.09 -27.27
N ALA A 139 -29.80 31.65 -28.38
CA ALA A 139 -29.67 30.25 -28.73
C ALA A 139 -29.14 29.46 -27.53
N ARG A 140 -30.03 28.75 -26.83
CA ARG A 140 -29.67 27.86 -25.74
C ARG A 140 -28.65 26.89 -26.32
N LYS A 141 -27.39 27.01 -25.88
CA LYS A 141 -26.34 26.04 -26.19
C LYS A 141 -26.91 24.69 -25.76
N GLN A 142 -27.30 23.86 -26.72
CA GLN A 142 -28.03 22.63 -26.42
C GLN A 142 -27.16 21.81 -25.46
N LEU A 143 -27.65 21.61 -24.24
CA LEU A 143 -27.00 20.73 -23.30
C LEU A 143 -26.92 19.35 -23.95
N GLN A 144 -25.74 18.75 -23.91
CA GLN A 144 -25.55 17.40 -24.43
C GLN A 144 -26.52 16.49 -23.69
N ARG A 145 -27.34 15.75 -24.44
CA ARG A 145 -28.34 14.88 -23.84
C ARG A 145 -27.64 13.84 -22.97
N PRO A 146 -28.24 13.42 -21.83
CA PRO A 146 -27.75 12.27 -21.08
C PRO A 146 -27.50 11.11 -22.04
N LEU A 147 -26.37 10.42 -21.87
CA LEU A 147 -26.10 9.22 -22.66
C LEU A 147 -27.22 8.20 -22.36
N ASP A 148 -27.90 7.75 -23.40
CA ASP A 148 -28.89 6.68 -23.25
C ASP A 148 -28.21 5.42 -22.69
N PRO A 149 -28.89 4.67 -21.80
CA PRO A 149 -28.37 3.40 -21.31
C PRO A 149 -28.09 2.50 -22.50
N ARG A 150 -26.85 2.01 -22.61
CA ARG A 150 -26.45 1.09 -23.70
C ARG A 150 -27.31 -0.18 -23.61
N ILE A 151 -27.99 -0.54 -24.69
CA ILE A 151 -28.71 -1.82 -24.80
C ILE A 151 -27.66 -2.93 -24.87
N LEU A 152 -27.54 -3.72 -23.80
CA LEU A 152 -26.48 -4.73 -23.62
C LEU A 152 -26.76 -6.06 -24.32
N GLU A 153 -27.96 -6.27 -24.86
CA GLU A 153 -28.40 -7.56 -25.43
C GLU A 153 -27.50 -8.05 -26.58
N GLN A 154 -26.88 -7.14 -27.33
CA GLN A 154 -26.02 -7.49 -28.46
C GLN A 154 -24.58 -7.84 -28.06
N TYR A 155 -24.21 -7.69 -26.78
CA TYR A 155 -22.88 -7.98 -26.22
C TYR A 155 -22.86 -9.22 -25.31
N VAL A 156 -23.95 -9.98 -25.22
CA VAL A 156 -24.08 -11.17 -24.35
C VAL A 156 -23.38 -12.39 -24.97
N GLN A 157 -22.13 -12.23 -25.39
CA GLN A 157 -21.15 -13.30 -25.22
C GLN A 157 -20.40 -13.03 -23.91
N THR A 158 -21.14 -13.01 -22.80
CA THR A 158 -20.53 -12.94 -21.48
C THR A 158 -19.87 -14.28 -21.20
N GLU A 159 -18.60 -14.40 -21.60
CA GLU A 159 -17.72 -15.40 -20.99
C GLU A 159 -17.80 -15.19 -19.47
N THR A 160 -18.27 -16.20 -18.75
CA THR A 160 -18.36 -16.15 -17.29
C THR A 160 -16.97 -16.41 -16.72
N PHE A 161 -16.51 -15.53 -15.84
CA PHE A 161 -15.23 -15.68 -15.16
C PHE A 161 -15.45 -15.83 -13.66
N ASP A 162 -14.80 -16.81 -13.05
CA ASP A 162 -14.95 -17.07 -11.61
C ASP A 162 -14.20 -16.06 -10.75
N ASN A 163 -13.09 -15.49 -11.26
CA ASN A 163 -12.26 -14.55 -10.53
C ASN A 163 -11.47 -13.60 -11.43
N LEU A 164 -10.94 -12.53 -10.83
CA LEU A 164 -10.17 -11.49 -11.52
C LEU A 164 -8.88 -12.02 -12.18
N ALA A 165 -8.26 -13.06 -11.61
CA ALA A 165 -7.05 -13.67 -12.18
C ALA A 165 -7.33 -14.40 -13.50
N MET A 166 -8.50 -15.03 -13.64
CA MET A 166 -8.95 -15.67 -14.88
C MET A 166 -9.19 -14.66 -15.97
N ILE A 167 -9.80 -13.51 -15.64
CA ILE A 167 -9.97 -12.38 -16.58
C ILE A 167 -8.60 -11.92 -17.09
N LEU A 168 -7.63 -11.71 -16.18
CA LEU A 168 -6.29 -11.29 -16.56
C LEU A 168 -5.62 -12.29 -17.51
N ARG A 169 -5.68 -13.60 -17.20
CA ARG A 169 -5.15 -14.66 -18.07
C ARG A 169 -5.80 -14.61 -19.45
N LYS A 170 -7.12 -14.54 -19.53
CA LYS A 170 -7.83 -14.49 -20.81
C LYS A 170 -7.47 -13.24 -21.61
N ARG A 171 -7.43 -12.07 -20.97
CA ARG A 171 -7.07 -10.82 -21.65
C ARG A 171 -5.62 -10.80 -22.12
N SER A 172 -4.69 -11.40 -21.37
CA SER A 172 -3.29 -11.52 -21.80
C SER A 172 -3.10 -12.34 -23.08
N THR A 173 -4.00 -13.28 -23.37
CA THR A 173 -3.94 -14.10 -24.59
C THR A 173 -4.72 -13.47 -25.74
N VAL A 174 -5.92 -12.93 -25.47
CA VAL A 174 -6.78 -12.33 -26.51
C VAL A 174 -6.27 -10.94 -26.95
N TYR A 175 -5.83 -10.11 -26.01
CA TYR A 175 -5.46 -8.71 -26.23
C TYR A 175 -3.98 -8.44 -25.88
N SER A 176 -3.10 -9.40 -26.16
CA SER A 176 -1.69 -9.42 -25.70
C SER A 176 -0.92 -8.11 -25.94
N LYS A 177 -1.10 -7.52 -27.12
CA LYS A 177 -0.40 -6.30 -27.57
C LYS A 177 -1.10 -5.00 -27.18
N GLU A 178 -2.34 -5.06 -26.70
CA GLU A 178 -3.09 -3.86 -26.31
C GLU A 178 -2.66 -3.36 -24.93
N ASN A 179 -2.78 -2.05 -24.72
CA ASN A 179 -2.49 -1.43 -23.43
C ASN A 179 -3.56 -1.82 -22.40
N ALA A 180 -3.11 -2.36 -21.27
CA ALA A 180 -3.96 -2.68 -20.13
C ALA A 180 -4.12 -1.48 -19.19
N VAL A 181 -3.01 -0.78 -18.93
CA VAL A 181 -2.97 0.40 -18.07
C VAL A 181 -2.11 1.46 -18.73
N VAL A 182 -2.60 2.69 -18.72
CA VAL A 182 -1.88 3.89 -19.14
C VAL A 182 -2.00 4.90 -18.00
N THR A 183 -0.86 5.46 -17.60
CA THR A 183 -0.78 6.53 -16.61
C THR A 183 -0.62 7.86 -17.33
N ILE A 184 -1.27 8.88 -16.81
CA ILE A 184 -1.31 10.22 -17.41
C ILE A 184 -0.65 11.19 -16.42
N ASP A 185 0.23 12.04 -16.93
CA ASP A 185 0.85 13.13 -16.16
C ASP A 185 -0.16 14.27 -15.89
N GLN A 186 0.15 15.19 -14.98
CA GLN A 186 -0.67 16.36 -14.65
C GLN A 186 -1.01 17.24 -15.87
N ARG A 187 -0.19 17.15 -16.93
CA ARG A 187 -0.38 17.87 -18.19
C ARG A 187 -1.28 17.13 -19.20
N GLY A 188 -1.85 15.98 -18.83
CA GLY A 188 -2.69 15.16 -19.70
C GLY A 188 -1.92 14.30 -20.71
N LYS A 189 -0.59 14.21 -20.58
CA LYS A 189 0.26 13.40 -21.47
C LYS A 189 0.44 11.99 -20.92
N GLU A 190 0.41 10.98 -21.79
CA GLU A 190 0.79 9.60 -21.41
C GLU A 190 2.22 9.56 -20.86
N SER A 191 2.34 9.09 -19.62
CA SER A 191 3.60 8.98 -18.88
C SER A 191 4.19 7.57 -19.02
N GLN A 192 3.43 6.56 -18.61
CA GLN A 192 3.82 5.16 -18.71
C GLN A 192 2.65 4.29 -19.14
N SER A 193 2.95 3.19 -19.83
CA SER A 193 1.95 2.20 -20.24
C SER A 193 2.47 0.77 -20.11
N ILE A 194 1.55 -0.17 -19.94
CA ILE A 194 1.84 -1.60 -19.88
C ILE A 194 0.79 -2.38 -20.69
N THR A 195 1.24 -3.35 -21.49
CA THR A 195 0.35 -4.23 -22.26
C THR A 195 -0.23 -5.35 -21.41
N TRP A 196 -1.34 -5.95 -21.84
CA TRP A 196 -1.97 -7.08 -21.12
C TRP A 196 -1.02 -8.26 -20.92
N GLU A 197 -0.22 -8.59 -21.92
CA GLU A 197 0.79 -9.66 -21.81
C GLU A 197 1.86 -9.33 -20.76
N LYS A 198 2.43 -8.12 -20.81
CA LYS A 198 3.47 -7.69 -19.86
C LYS A 198 2.94 -7.63 -18.43
N LEU A 199 1.72 -7.15 -18.25
CA LEU A 199 1.05 -7.11 -16.95
C LEU A 199 0.91 -8.51 -16.37
N TYR A 200 0.39 -9.46 -17.16
CA TYR A 200 0.24 -10.85 -16.73
C TYR A 200 1.57 -11.50 -16.36
N LEU A 201 2.60 -11.39 -17.21
CA LEU A 201 3.90 -12.02 -16.95
C LEU A 201 4.58 -11.45 -15.69
N ARG A 202 4.49 -10.13 -15.47
CA ARG A 202 5.02 -9.52 -14.24
C ARG A 202 4.24 -9.93 -13.01
N ALA A 203 2.90 -9.96 -13.08
CA ALA A 203 2.06 -10.40 -11.98
C ALA A 203 2.29 -11.88 -11.62
N GLU A 204 2.49 -12.75 -12.62
CA GLU A 204 2.83 -14.16 -12.40
C GLU A 204 4.18 -14.32 -11.69
N LYS A 205 5.17 -13.48 -12.03
CA LYS A 205 6.46 -13.45 -11.34
C LYS A 205 6.30 -13.07 -9.87
N VAL A 206 5.50 -12.04 -9.56
CA VAL A 206 5.19 -11.65 -8.17
C VAL A 206 4.48 -12.79 -7.45
N ALA A 207 3.48 -13.42 -8.07
CA ALA A 207 2.75 -14.55 -7.48
C ALA A 207 3.68 -15.72 -7.11
N LYS A 208 4.66 -16.03 -7.98
CA LYS A 208 5.69 -17.05 -7.72
C LYS A 208 6.60 -16.64 -6.56
N GLN A 209 6.97 -15.36 -6.46
CA GLN A 209 7.78 -14.86 -5.35
C GLN A 209 7.04 -14.95 -4.01
N ILE A 210 5.76 -14.56 -3.97
CA ILE A 210 4.91 -14.70 -2.78
C ILE A 210 4.87 -16.16 -2.32
N LYS A 211 4.58 -17.08 -3.24
CA LYS A 211 4.52 -18.53 -2.93
C LYS A 211 5.84 -19.11 -2.45
N ASN A 212 6.95 -18.74 -3.09
CA ASN A 212 8.24 -19.38 -2.84
C ASN A 212 9.03 -18.75 -1.68
N LYS A 213 8.95 -17.43 -1.50
CA LYS A 213 9.78 -16.70 -0.54
C LYS A 213 9.05 -16.35 0.74
N ALA A 214 7.76 -16.02 0.65
CA ALA A 214 7.00 -15.56 1.81
C ALA A 214 6.29 -16.70 2.55
N ALA A 215 6.31 -17.93 2.00
CA ALA A 215 5.65 -19.11 2.58
C ALA A 215 4.18 -18.87 2.96
N LEU A 216 3.49 -17.99 2.21
CA LEU A 216 2.11 -17.64 2.46
C LEU A 216 1.16 -18.69 1.87
N TYR A 217 0.08 -18.93 2.60
CA TYR A 217 -1.00 -19.81 2.19
C TYR A 217 -2.09 -19.03 1.45
N PRO A 218 -2.86 -19.69 0.57
CA PRO A 218 -4.05 -19.08 -0.01
C PRO A 218 -4.99 -18.55 1.10
N GLY A 219 -5.47 -17.31 0.94
CA GLY A 219 -6.26 -16.60 1.94
C GLY A 219 -5.46 -15.69 2.87
N ASP A 220 -4.12 -15.80 2.92
CA ASP A 220 -3.29 -14.87 3.69
C ASP A 220 -3.40 -13.45 3.15
N ARG A 221 -3.30 -12.47 4.04
CA ARG A 221 -3.47 -11.05 3.72
C ARG A 221 -2.11 -10.42 3.46
N VAL A 222 -1.97 -9.81 2.29
CA VAL A 222 -0.74 -9.16 1.84
C VAL A 222 -1.03 -7.67 1.71
N CYS A 223 -0.29 -6.87 2.44
CA CYS A 223 -0.36 -5.43 2.32
C CYS A 223 0.42 -4.93 1.12
N LEU A 224 -0.20 -4.03 0.35
CA LEU A 224 0.41 -3.30 -0.74
C LEU A 224 0.52 -1.84 -0.36
N ILE A 225 1.75 -1.33 -0.27
CA ILE A 225 2.04 0.08 0.01
C ILE A 225 2.78 0.60 -1.21
N TYR A 226 2.18 1.56 -1.90
CA TYR A 226 2.75 2.15 -3.11
C TYR A 226 2.49 3.65 -3.13
N GLN A 227 3.33 4.39 -3.82
CA GLN A 227 3.10 5.81 -4.08
C GLN A 227 2.15 5.99 -5.26
N ASN A 228 1.48 7.15 -5.33
CA ASN A 228 0.57 7.49 -6.43
C ASN A 228 1.27 7.51 -7.81
N ILE A 229 2.59 7.63 -7.83
CA ILE A 229 3.41 7.58 -9.05
C ILE A 229 3.68 6.15 -9.53
N GLU A 230 3.50 5.12 -8.69
CA GLU A 230 3.85 3.72 -8.94
C GLU A 230 2.62 2.87 -9.33
N VAL A 231 1.66 3.47 -10.05
CA VAL A 231 0.37 2.83 -10.36
C VAL A 231 0.53 1.49 -11.09
N ILE A 232 1.47 1.40 -12.04
CA ILE A 232 1.69 0.16 -12.81
C ILE A 232 2.21 -0.96 -11.91
N ASP A 233 3.16 -0.66 -11.03
CA ASP A 233 3.75 -1.66 -10.13
C ASP A 233 2.75 -2.09 -9.05
N PHE A 234 1.94 -1.16 -8.55
CA PHE A 234 0.79 -1.47 -7.70
C PHE A 234 -0.16 -2.46 -8.38
N VAL A 235 -0.58 -2.20 -9.64
CA VAL A 235 -1.50 -3.08 -10.37
C VAL A 235 -0.88 -4.46 -10.63
N VAL A 236 0.43 -4.52 -10.93
CA VAL A 236 1.18 -5.77 -11.07
C VAL A 236 1.14 -6.57 -9.77
N ALA A 237 1.42 -5.94 -8.62
CA ALA A 237 1.42 -6.61 -7.32
C ALA A 237 0.01 -7.05 -6.89
N PHE A 238 -0.99 -6.21 -7.15
CA PHE A 238 -2.40 -6.49 -6.88
C PHE A 238 -2.88 -7.76 -7.61
N TYR A 239 -2.63 -7.87 -8.92
CA TYR A 239 -2.92 -9.10 -9.65
C TYR A 239 -2.02 -10.27 -9.27
N GLY A 240 -0.78 -10.01 -8.86
CA GLY A 240 0.13 -11.02 -8.32
C GLY A 240 -0.43 -11.71 -7.08
N CYS A 241 -1.06 -10.95 -6.18
CA CYS A 241 -1.75 -11.50 -5.01
C CYS A 241 -2.87 -12.45 -5.43
N PHE A 242 -3.77 -12.04 -6.33
CA PHE A 242 -4.85 -12.90 -6.82
C PHE A 242 -4.38 -14.15 -7.56
N LEU A 243 -3.30 -14.05 -8.36
CA LEU A 243 -2.69 -15.21 -9.01
C LEU A 243 -2.02 -16.16 -7.99
N SER A 244 -1.59 -15.64 -6.85
CA SER A 244 -1.05 -16.45 -5.76
C SER A 244 -2.13 -17.06 -4.87
N GLY A 245 -3.35 -16.51 -4.89
CA GLY A 245 -4.46 -16.91 -4.02
C GLY A 245 -4.49 -16.18 -2.68
N THR A 246 -3.67 -15.15 -2.50
CA THR A 246 -3.68 -14.28 -1.32
C THR A 246 -4.66 -13.12 -1.48
N VAL A 247 -4.98 -12.46 -0.37
CA VAL A 247 -5.86 -11.29 -0.32
C VAL A 247 -5.01 -10.02 -0.34
N ALA A 248 -5.16 -9.20 -1.39
CA ALA A 248 -4.49 -7.91 -1.46
C ALA A 248 -5.19 -6.86 -0.57
N VAL A 249 -4.42 -6.20 0.29
CA VAL A 249 -4.87 -5.11 1.17
C VAL A 249 -4.12 -3.82 0.78
N PRO A 250 -4.70 -2.97 -0.06
CA PRO A 250 -4.07 -1.71 -0.45
C PRO A 250 -4.06 -0.73 0.72
N MET A 251 -2.90 -0.14 1.00
CA MET A 251 -2.73 0.91 2.01
C MET A 251 -2.08 2.15 1.40
N SER A 252 -2.52 3.32 1.85
CA SER A 252 -1.94 4.59 1.42
C SER A 252 -0.58 4.81 2.07
N SER A 253 0.42 5.16 1.27
CA SER A 253 1.78 5.48 1.74
C SER A 253 1.86 6.75 2.58
N GLY A 254 0.83 7.60 2.55
CA GLY A 254 0.75 8.84 3.35
C GLY A 254 0.13 8.66 4.74
N LEU A 255 -0.21 7.43 5.16
CA LEU A 255 -0.85 7.20 6.45
C LEU A 255 0.11 7.47 7.62
N PRO A 256 -0.36 8.12 8.70
CA PRO A 256 0.40 8.20 9.95
C PRO A 256 0.76 6.80 10.47
N VAL A 257 1.92 6.67 11.13
CA VAL A 257 2.42 5.39 11.66
C VAL A 257 1.42 4.71 12.60
N ARG A 258 0.64 5.49 13.36
CA ARG A 258 -0.40 4.95 14.25
C ARG A 258 -1.49 4.23 13.46
N ASP A 259 -2.06 4.91 12.47
CA ASP A 259 -3.12 4.36 11.62
C ASP A 259 -2.60 3.16 10.82
N PHE A 260 -1.33 3.18 10.46
CA PHE A 260 -0.66 2.04 9.84
C PHE A 260 -0.66 0.81 10.75
N CYS A 261 -0.19 0.95 11.99
CA CYS A 261 -0.20 -0.14 12.98
C CYS A 261 -1.62 -0.64 13.27
N GLU A 262 -2.58 0.27 13.43
CA GLU A 262 -3.98 -0.09 13.66
C GLU A 262 -4.56 -0.91 12.50
N ASN A 263 -4.28 -0.50 11.25
CA ASN A 263 -4.72 -1.24 10.09
C ASN A 263 -3.97 -2.57 9.93
N TYR A 264 -2.67 -2.61 10.28
CA TYR A 264 -1.88 -3.83 10.26
C TYR A 264 -2.46 -4.92 11.18
N ASP A 265 -2.83 -4.52 12.40
CA ASP A 265 -3.43 -5.41 13.38
C ASP A 265 -4.87 -5.77 13.01
N ARG A 266 -5.68 -4.77 12.61
CA ARG A 266 -7.09 -4.96 12.23
C ARG A 266 -7.25 -5.89 11.02
N TYR A 267 -6.41 -5.72 10.01
CA TYR A 267 -6.41 -6.58 8.83
C TYR A 267 -5.46 -7.76 8.98
N THR A 268 -4.86 -7.97 10.16
CA THR A 268 -3.97 -9.10 10.49
C THR A 268 -3.09 -9.45 9.30
N ILE A 269 -2.31 -8.45 8.89
CA ILE A 269 -1.50 -8.47 7.68
C ILE A 269 -0.34 -9.44 7.91
N THR A 270 -0.16 -10.42 7.02
CA THR A 270 0.86 -11.46 7.18
C THR A 270 2.18 -11.07 6.49
N PHE A 271 2.11 -10.21 5.48
CA PHE A 271 3.27 -9.83 4.68
C PHE A 271 3.11 -8.43 4.09
N MET A 272 4.21 -7.67 4.02
CA MET A 272 4.25 -6.36 3.36
C MET A 272 5.07 -6.45 2.08
N LEU A 273 4.50 -5.98 0.97
CA LEU A 273 5.22 -5.74 -0.27
C LEU A 273 5.54 -4.25 -0.37
N ASP A 274 6.82 -3.94 -0.25
CA ASP A 274 7.43 -2.64 -0.56
C ASP A 274 8.61 -2.92 -1.52
N VAL A 275 8.85 -2.04 -2.49
CA VAL A 275 9.93 -2.18 -3.49
C VAL A 275 11.17 -1.43 -3.06
#